data_AF-A0A7C8D221-F1
#
_entry.id   AF-A0A7C8D221-F1
#
_cell.length_a   1.000
_cell.length_b   1.000
_cell.length_c   1.000
_cell.angle_alpha   90.00
_cell.angle_beta   90.00
_cell.angle_gamma   90.00
#
_symmetry.space_group_name_H-M   'P 1'
#
loop_
_entity.id
_entity.type
_entity.pdbx_description
1 polymer ?
#
loop_
_entity_poly.entity_id
_entity_poly.type
_entity_poly.pdbx_seq_one_letter_code
_entity_poly.pdbx_strand_id
1 'polypeptide(L)'
;MLNIALTLLVMPALPDVRVHFQPTFIDGGCWVDDQRPFGAGDPDRFYRLAIFDESSGTVFNACANGCGDDGNENTIDGVVADHCGQNTGCGGWDIPDPEISKILGRNQGAWIYFGYWDDDFDANDSLGDHWVYATSFLSVAENNNNLSPYYADTPIDTVCGSDVEGIGDRGNFALTYTVWFSDNDGPIFSGPPVSIDNGGPSTTDDDDTLEFQWPAAIDEDSGISGYVVTLYDVTWSATIFADQPVSGNSVTIGPFGDLAFTPVVDHTYRFWVGARNGGLPQLTDKFGLSTETLVWSGPIEVLTTPVLPVEYCSTSPNSANAVGSQIGYTGTSSIFFNNFDITASGAPPGQPGLFYYGPNQIQTPFGEGFRCVGGTVTRLSPSVVISSPGGVAAFDLNNTLAPHSANLQPGTNWNFQFWFRDPAAGGSNFNLSNALSVPFQP
;
A
#
# COMPACT_ATOMS: atom_id res chain seq x y z
N MET A 1 12.55 -24.36 -27.57
CA MET A 1 11.87 -23.85 -26.36
C MET A 1 10.78 -22.91 -26.83
N LEU A 2 9.53 -23.31 -26.65
CA LEU A 2 8.35 -22.61 -27.14
C LEU A 2 7.96 -21.58 -26.07
N ASN A 3 8.14 -20.29 -26.34
CA ASN A 3 7.69 -19.22 -25.45
C ASN A 3 6.16 -19.11 -25.56
N ILE A 4 5.47 -19.67 -24.58
CA ILE A 4 4.05 -19.43 -24.37
C ILE A 4 3.95 -18.10 -23.61
N ALA A 5 3.67 -17.02 -24.33
CA ALA A 5 3.23 -15.78 -23.71
C ALA A 5 1.83 -16.04 -23.13
N LEU A 6 1.75 -16.18 -21.82
CA LEU A 6 0.49 -16.23 -21.09
C LEU A 6 -0.04 -14.81 -21.06
N THR A 7 -0.84 -14.44 -22.07
CA THR A 7 -1.61 -13.19 -22.05
C THR A 7 -2.61 -13.32 -20.92
N LEU A 8 -2.34 -12.63 -19.81
CA LEU A 8 -3.29 -12.49 -18.71
C LEU A 8 -4.51 -11.78 -19.28
N LEU A 9 -5.58 -12.54 -19.53
CA LEU A 9 -6.88 -11.99 -19.89
C LEU A 9 -7.37 -11.26 -18.66
N VAL A 10 -7.15 -9.94 -18.60
CA VAL A 10 -7.80 -9.07 -17.63
C VAL A 10 -9.28 -9.20 -17.94
N MET A 11 -10.00 -9.98 -17.14
CA MET A 11 -11.46 -9.92 -17.18
C MET A 11 -11.82 -8.49 -16.79
N PRO A 12 -12.74 -7.81 -17.50
CA PRO A 12 -13.26 -6.53 -17.04
C PRO A 12 -13.71 -6.71 -15.59
N ALA A 13 -13.29 -5.79 -14.71
CA ALA A 13 -13.69 -5.78 -13.31
C ALA A 13 -15.21 -5.95 -13.27
N LEU A 14 -15.67 -6.99 -12.57
CA LEU A 14 -17.10 -7.13 -12.36
C LEU A 14 -17.52 -5.92 -11.51
N PRO A 15 -18.59 -5.22 -11.88
CA PRO A 15 -19.06 -4.08 -11.12
C PRO A 15 -19.40 -4.45 -9.68
N ASP A 16 -18.83 -3.72 -8.73
CA ASP A 16 -18.71 -4.20 -7.36
C ASP A 16 -19.86 -3.75 -6.43
N VAL A 17 -20.39 -2.55 -6.63
CA VAL A 17 -21.56 -2.06 -5.87
C VAL A 17 -22.87 -2.66 -6.36
N ARG A 18 -23.69 -3.18 -5.43
CA ARG A 18 -25.05 -3.65 -5.70
C ARG A 18 -26.10 -2.77 -5.05
N VAL A 19 -27.16 -2.42 -5.79
CA VAL A 19 -28.41 -1.93 -5.21
C VAL A 19 -29.28 -3.12 -4.87
N HIS A 20 -29.73 -3.14 -3.62
CA HIS A 20 -30.71 -4.08 -3.14
C HIS A 20 -32.05 -3.34 -3.01
N PHE A 21 -33.08 -3.83 -3.68
CA PHE A 21 -34.44 -3.34 -3.55
C PHE A 21 -35.31 -4.46 -2.99
N GLN A 22 -35.89 -4.26 -1.82
CA GLN A 22 -36.76 -5.25 -1.19
C GLN A 22 -38.15 -4.66 -0.93
N PRO A 23 -39.17 -4.99 -1.74
CA PRO A 23 -40.55 -4.72 -1.37
C PRO A 23 -40.92 -5.62 -0.19
N THR A 24 -41.55 -5.05 0.82
CA THR A 24 -41.90 -5.70 2.10
C THR A 24 -43.41 -5.76 2.33
N PHE A 25 -44.19 -4.87 1.69
CA PHE A 25 -45.64 -4.85 1.77
C PHE A 25 -46.26 -4.11 0.57
N ILE A 26 -47.34 -4.67 0.02
CA ILE A 26 -48.26 -4.04 -0.93
C ILE A 26 -49.65 -4.09 -0.28
N ASP A 27 -50.44 -3.02 -0.36
CA ASP A 27 -51.79 -2.99 0.26
C ASP A 27 -52.65 -4.18 -0.22
N GLY A 28 -53.01 -5.09 0.70
CA GLY A 28 -53.62 -6.41 0.42
C GLY A 28 -52.81 -7.61 0.97
N GLY A 29 -51.51 -7.40 1.24
CA GLY A 29 -50.56 -8.42 1.68
C GLY A 29 -49.50 -8.69 0.62
N CYS A 30 -48.54 -9.60 0.87
CA CYS A 30 -47.58 -10.07 -0.16
C CYS A 30 -48.24 -10.89 -1.29
N TRP A 31 -49.57 -10.86 -1.35
CA TRP A 31 -50.46 -11.52 -2.29
C TRP A 31 -51.39 -10.40 -2.72
N VAL A 32 -51.37 -10.04 -4.00
CA VAL A 32 -52.28 -9.06 -4.58
C VAL A 32 -53.71 -9.56 -4.33
N ASP A 33 -54.44 -8.90 -3.42
CA ASP A 33 -55.89 -9.03 -3.21
C ASP A 33 -56.39 -7.80 -2.44
N ASP A 34 -57.02 -6.87 -3.17
CA ASP A 34 -57.71 -5.69 -2.65
C ASP A 34 -59.20 -5.99 -2.30
N GLN A 35 -59.51 -7.14 -1.71
CA GLN A 35 -60.83 -7.48 -1.15
C GLN A 35 -62.04 -7.29 -2.10
N ARG A 36 -61.87 -7.45 -3.41
CA ARG A 36 -62.99 -7.61 -4.37
C ARG A 36 -62.94 -9.00 -5.03
N PRO A 37 -64.09 -9.61 -5.39
CA PRO A 37 -64.08 -10.94 -5.97
C PRO A 37 -63.60 -10.87 -7.42
N PHE A 38 -62.30 -11.12 -7.60
CA PHE A 38 -61.64 -11.42 -8.86
C PHE A 38 -62.28 -12.63 -9.55
N GLY A 39 -62.79 -12.42 -10.76
CA GLY A 39 -63.47 -13.42 -11.55
C GLY A 39 -62.52 -14.14 -12.51
N ALA A 40 -61.95 -15.27 -12.06
CA ALA A 40 -61.40 -16.34 -12.89
C ALA A 40 -60.33 -15.95 -13.94
N GLY A 41 -59.07 -15.88 -13.51
CA GLY A 41 -57.94 -15.83 -14.45
C GLY A 41 -56.63 -15.32 -13.89
N ASP A 42 -56.61 -14.85 -12.65
CA ASP A 42 -55.62 -13.87 -12.24
C ASP A 42 -54.29 -14.48 -11.78
N PRO A 43 -53.21 -14.10 -12.48
CA PRO A 43 -52.10 -13.60 -11.71
C PRO A 43 -51.30 -12.45 -12.36
N ASP A 44 -51.49 -11.25 -11.83
CA ASP A 44 -50.68 -10.04 -12.06
C ASP A 44 -49.19 -10.22 -11.72
N ARG A 45 -48.28 -10.05 -12.69
CA ARG A 45 -46.91 -10.60 -12.57
C ARG A 45 -45.76 -9.86 -13.23
N PHE A 46 -45.93 -8.64 -13.72
CA PHE A 46 -44.84 -7.93 -14.40
C PHE A 46 -44.45 -6.65 -13.66
N TYR A 47 -43.15 -6.48 -13.46
CA TYR A 47 -42.57 -5.25 -12.95
C TYR A 47 -41.26 -4.94 -13.68
N ARG A 48 -40.95 -3.65 -13.73
CA ARG A 48 -39.77 -3.06 -14.37
C ARG A 48 -39.07 -2.25 -13.30
N LEU A 49 -37.77 -2.48 -13.19
CA LEU A 49 -36.89 -1.74 -12.32
C LEU A 49 -35.86 -1.01 -13.20
N ALA A 50 -35.77 0.31 -13.02
CA ALA A 50 -34.78 1.13 -13.72
C ALA A 50 -34.04 2.02 -12.73
N ILE A 51 -32.73 2.16 -12.93
CA ILE A 51 -31.84 2.98 -12.09
C ILE A 51 -31.23 4.09 -12.96
N PHE A 52 -31.21 5.32 -12.44
CA PHE A 52 -30.69 6.49 -13.15
C PHE A 52 -29.74 7.33 -12.28
N ASP A 53 -28.69 7.90 -12.89
CA ASP A 53 -27.80 8.89 -12.31
C ASP A 53 -28.38 10.32 -12.39
N GLU A 54 -28.05 11.18 -11.41
CA GLU A 54 -28.47 12.58 -11.31
C GLU A 54 -27.63 13.54 -12.17
N SER A 55 -26.65 13.06 -12.94
CA SER A 55 -25.62 13.89 -13.60
C SER A 55 -26.12 14.86 -14.67
N SER A 56 -27.42 14.90 -15.00
CA SER A 56 -28.01 15.99 -15.77
C SER A 56 -29.43 16.31 -15.31
N GLY A 57 -29.86 17.57 -15.46
CA GLY A 57 -31.22 18.04 -15.14
C GLY A 57 -32.35 17.43 -15.98
N THR A 58 -32.07 16.33 -16.67
CA THR A 58 -32.98 15.47 -17.42
C THR A 58 -32.81 14.04 -16.91
N VAL A 59 -33.20 13.79 -15.66
CA VAL A 59 -33.31 12.47 -15.00
C VAL A 59 -34.27 11.50 -15.76
N PHE A 60 -34.86 11.96 -16.86
CA PHE A 60 -36.08 11.42 -17.44
C PHE A 60 -35.91 11.22 -18.96
N ASN A 61 -34.96 10.41 -19.41
CA ASN A 61 -34.92 9.99 -20.82
C ASN A 61 -34.37 8.56 -20.94
N ALA A 62 -35.14 7.59 -20.45
CA ALA A 62 -34.81 6.18 -20.63
C ALA A 62 -34.98 5.80 -22.11
N CYS A 63 -34.00 5.13 -22.69
CA CYS A 63 -34.28 4.30 -23.86
C CYS A 63 -35.24 3.17 -23.42
N ALA A 64 -36.48 3.18 -23.91
CA ALA A 64 -37.55 2.26 -23.50
C ALA A 64 -37.24 0.76 -23.71
N ASN A 65 -36.14 0.40 -24.38
CA ASN A 65 -35.75 -0.96 -24.75
C ASN A 65 -34.22 -1.19 -24.73
N GLY A 66 -33.59 -1.05 -23.57
CA GLY A 66 -32.24 -1.58 -23.34
C GLY A 66 -31.16 -1.01 -24.27
N CYS A 67 -30.94 0.30 -24.23
CA CYS A 67 -29.64 0.83 -24.66
C CYS A 67 -28.59 0.17 -23.74
N GLY A 68 -27.81 -0.76 -24.30
CA GLY A 68 -26.72 -1.38 -23.56
C GLY A 68 -25.72 -0.32 -23.14
N ASP A 69 -25.30 -0.41 -21.88
CA ASP A 69 -24.07 0.17 -21.35
C ASP A 69 -23.00 0.27 -22.45
N ASP A 70 -22.69 1.51 -22.87
CA ASP A 70 -21.68 1.76 -23.90
C ASP A 70 -20.26 1.86 -23.31
N GLY A 71 -20.14 1.72 -21.98
CA GLY A 71 -18.90 1.77 -21.22
C GLY A 71 -18.30 3.17 -21.10
N ASN A 72 -19.03 4.25 -21.42
CA ASN A 72 -18.51 5.61 -21.42
C ASN A 72 -18.95 6.40 -20.17
N GLU A 73 -17.97 6.88 -19.40
CA GLU A 73 -18.16 7.65 -18.16
C GLU A 73 -18.86 9.02 -18.31
N ASN A 74 -19.23 9.42 -19.54
CA ASN A 74 -19.77 10.74 -19.87
C ASN A 74 -21.12 10.70 -20.61
N THR A 75 -21.77 9.54 -20.73
CA THR A 75 -23.07 9.39 -21.39
C THR A 75 -24.22 9.31 -20.39
N ILE A 76 -25.44 9.55 -20.89
CA ILE A 76 -26.68 9.34 -20.15
C ILE A 76 -27.09 7.90 -20.41
N ASP A 77 -26.80 7.02 -19.46
CA ASP A 77 -27.21 5.63 -19.46
C ASP A 77 -27.89 5.28 -18.13
N GLY A 78 -28.77 4.30 -18.21
CA GLY A 78 -29.48 3.73 -17.08
C GLY A 78 -29.84 2.30 -17.46
N VAL A 79 -29.59 1.36 -16.55
CA VAL A 79 -29.93 -0.04 -16.79
C VAL A 79 -31.41 -0.24 -16.48
N VAL A 80 -32.13 -0.78 -17.47
CA VAL A 80 -33.52 -1.22 -17.33
C VAL A 80 -33.53 -2.74 -17.29
N ALA A 81 -34.08 -3.31 -16.21
CA ALA A 81 -34.29 -4.74 -16.08
C ALA A 81 -35.80 -5.04 -16.05
N ASP A 82 -36.25 -5.76 -17.07
CA ASP A 82 -37.59 -6.34 -17.10
C ASP A 82 -37.56 -7.72 -16.43
N HIS A 83 -38.44 -7.92 -15.45
CA HIS A 83 -38.54 -9.19 -14.76
C HIS A 83 -39.91 -9.83 -14.97
N CYS A 84 -39.87 -11.02 -15.57
CA CYS A 84 -41.04 -11.73 -16.07
C CYS A 84 -41.13 -13.07 -15.34
N GLY A 85 -41.92 -13.15 -14.26
CA GLY A 85 -42.06 -14.39 -13.50
C GLY A 85 -43.02 -14.30 -12.34
N GLN A 86 -43.62 -15.44 -11.95
CA GLN A 86 -44.44 -15.53 -10.75
C GLN A 86 -43.53 -15.38 -9.51
N ASN A 87 -43.36 -14.16 -8.98
CA ASN A 87 -42.81 -14.07 -7.63
C ASN A 87 -43.96 -14.26 -6.64
N THR A 88 -43.92 -15.37 -5.91
CA THR A 88 -44.96 -15.74 -4.94
C THR A 88 -44.70 -15.14 -3.56
N GLY A 89 -43.83 -14.13 -3.46
CA GLY A 89 -43.59 -13.42 -2.21
C GLY A 89 -42.75 -12.14 -2.35
N CYS A 90 -42.68 -11.40 -1.24
CA CYS A 90 -41.88 -10.19 -1.01
C CYS A 90 -40.36 -10.48 -0.94
N GLY A 91 -39.80 -11.14 -1.95
CA GLY A 91 -38.37 -11.42 -2.04
C GLY A 91 -37.56 -10.15 -2.30
N GLY A 92 -36.39 -10.01 -1.67
CA GLY A 92 -35.43 -8.96 -2.01
C GLY A 92 -34.81 -9.20 -3.39
N TRP A 93 -34.51 -8.11 -4.10
CA TRP A 93 -33.94 -8.11 -5.44
C TRP A 93 -32.58 -7.43 -5.44
N ASP A 94 -31.57 -8.10 -6.00
CA ASP A 94 -30.21 -7.58 -6.11
C ASP A 94 -29.94 -7.22 -7.57
N ILE A 95 -29.75 -5.93 -7.86
CA ILE A 95 -29.35 -5.46 -9.18
C ILE A 95 -27.86 -5.10 -9.15
N PRO A 96 -26.99 -5.90 -9.80
CA PRO A 96 -25.60 -5.52 -10.03
C PRO A 96 -25.52 -4.56 -11.23
N ASP A 97 -24.88 -3.40 -11.07
CA ASP A 97 -24.69 -2.43 -12.14
C ASP A 97 -23.37 -1.63 -11.92
N PRO A 98 -22.45 -1.60 -12.90
CA PRO A 98 -21.20 -0.81 -12.85
C PRO A 98 -21.39 0.68 -12.63
N GLU A 99 -22.58 1.21 -12.92
CA GLU A 99 -22.85 2.63 -12.86
C GLU A 99 -23.34 3.07 -11.48
N ILE A 100 -23.81 2.13 -10.66
CA ILE A 100 -24.18 2.40 -9.26
C ILE A 100 -22.95 2.89 -8.47
N SER A 101 -21.75 2.37 -8.75
CA SER A 101 -20.51 2.85 -8.10
C SER A 101 -20.21 4.31 -8.47
N LYS A 102 -20.52 4.74 -9.71
CA LYS A 102 -20.38 6.14 -10.16
C LYS A 102 -21.30 7.09 -9.38
N ILE A 103 -22.52 6.64 -9.07
CA ILE A 103 -23.55 7.40 -8.35
C ILE A 103 -23.18 7.67 -6.89
N LEU A 104 -22.61 6.66 -6.21
CA LEU A 104 -22.25 6.77 -4.80
C LEU A 104 -20.95 7.55 -4.57
N GLY A 105 -19.95 7.40 -5.45
CA GLY A 105 -18.66 8.11 -5.34
C GLY A 105 -18.76 9.65 -5.42
N ARG A 106 -19.90 10.19 -5.90
CA ARG A 106 -20.14 11.64 -6.04
C ARG A 106 -21.18 12.22 -5.08
N ASN A 107 -21.74 11.43 -4.15
CA ASN A 107 -22.91 11.79 -3.33
C ASN A 107 -24.16 12.19 -4.16
N GLN A 108 -24.30 11.68 -5.38
CA GLN A 108 -25.33 12.13 -6.32
C GLN A 108 -26.63 11.31 -6.27
N GLY A 109 -26.69 10.22 -5.50
CA GLY A 109 -27.92 9.44 -5.29
C GLY A 109 -28.50 8.80 -6.56
N ALA A 110 -29.27 7.73 -6.40
CA ALA A 110 -29.87 7.02 -7.53
C ALA A 110 -31.38 7.29 -7.57
N TRP A 111 -31.92 7.55 -8.75
CA TRP A 111 -33.35 7.42 -8.98
C TRP A 111 -33.68 5.97 -9.31
N ILE A 112 -34.65 5.42 -8.60
CA ILE A 112 -35.14 4.05 -8.72
C ILE A 112 -36.61 4.15 -9.13
N TYR A 113 -36.91 3.60 -10.31
CA TYR A 113 -38.26 3.49 -10.84
C TYR A 113 -38.79 2.07 -10.62
N PHE A 114 -40.02 1.97 -10.11
CA PHE A 114 -40.74 0.71 -9.97
C PHE A 114 -42.16 0.87 -10.49
N GLY A 115 -42.53 0.10 -11.52
CA GLY A 115 -43.89 0.02 -12.04
C GLY A 115 -44.47 -1.38 -11.88
N TYR A 116 -45.79 -1.46 -11.67
CA TYR A 116 -46.53 -2.72 -11.61
C TYR A 116 -47.63 -2.73 -12.67
N TRP A 117 -47.73 -3.83 -13.41
CA TRP A 117 -48.69 -4.01 -14.51
C TRP A 117 -49.48 -5.31 -14.35
N ASP A 118 -50.76 -5.19 -14.65
CA ASP A 118 -51.74 -6.26 -14.88
C ASP A 118 -51.54 -6.78 -16.32
N ASP A 119 -51.87 -8.06 -16.54
CA ASP A 119 -51.77 -8.77 -17.84
C ASP A 119 -53.15 -9.18 -18.37
N ASP A 120 -54.22 -8.65 -17.81
CA ASP A 120 -55.56 -8.90 -18.31
C ASP A 120 -55.90 -8.03 -19.54
N PHE A 121 -56.82 -8.54 -20.38
CA PHE A 121 -57.13 -7.96 -21.69
C PHE A 121 -58.07 -6.73 -21.60
N ASP A 122 -58.11 -6.04 -20.47
CA ASP A 122 -58.94 -4.86 -20.26
C ASP A 122 -58.12 -3.56 -20.14
N ALA A 123 -58.74 -2.44 -20.51
CA ALA A 123 -58.03 -1.20 -20.88
C ALA A 123 -57.53 -0.35 -19.69
N ASN A 124 -57.35 -0.95 -18.51
CA ASN A 124 -56.96 -0.25 -17.27
C ASN A 124 -55.85 -1.02 -16.51
N ASP A 125 -54.79 -1.43 -17.21
CA ASP A 125 -53.87 -2.46 -16.74
C ASP A 125 -52.67 -1.97 -15.89
N SER A 126 -52.50 -0.67 -15.66
CA SER A 126 -51.41 -0.18 -14.82
C SER A 126 -51.91 0.01 -13.38
N LEU A 127 -51.28 -0.65 -12.41
CA LEU A 127 -51.57 -0.35 -11.00
C LEU A 127 -50.92 0.97 -10.57
N GLY A 128 -49.97 1.50 -11.35
CA GLY A 128 -49.28 2.79 -11.15
C GLY A 128 -47.78 2.63 -10.88
N ASP A 129 -47.05 3.75 -10.77
CA ASP A 129 -45.59 3.75 -10.63
C ASP A 129 -45.08 4.51 -9.39
N HIS A 130 -43.87 4.13 -8.97
CA HIS A 130 -43.10 4.76 -7.90
C HIS A 130 -41.77 5.26 -8.45
N TRP A 131 -41.46 6.50 -8.11
CA TRP A 131 -40.12 7.06 -8.25
C TRP A 131 -39.56 7.33 -6.87
N VAL A 132 -38.34 6.84 -6.66
CA VAL A 132 -37.65 6.93 -5.39
C VAL A 132 -36.25 7.45 -5.64
N TYR A 133 -35.85 8.49 -4.92
CA TYR A 133 -34.47 8.93 -4.90
C TYR A 133 -33.80 8.43 -3.63
N ALA A 134 -32.76 7.61 -3.77
CA ALA A 134 -32.03 7.02 -2.67
C ALA A 134 -30.55 7.44 -2.72
N THR A 135 -30.08 8.10 -1.68
CA THR A 135 -28.65 8.40 -1.48
C THR A 135 -27.99 7.41 -0.50
N SER A 136 -28.78 6.81 0.40
CA SER A 136 -28.39 5.85 1.44
C SER A 136 -29.46 4.78 1.63
N PHE A 137 -29.24 3.88 2.61
CA PHE A 137 -30.29 3.08 3.21
C PHE A 137 -31.59 3.87 3.36
N LEU A 138 -32.64 3.38 2.71
CA LEU A 138 -33.96 3.99 2.71
C LEU A 138 -34.98 2.90 3.00
N SER A 139 -35.83 3.11 4.01
CA SER A 139 -36.98 2.23 4.28
C SER A 139 -38.22 3.10 4.42
N VAL A 140 -39.12 3.01 3.45
CA VAL A 140 -40.27 3.91 3.34
C VAL A 140 -41.50 3.13 2.89
N ALA A 141 -42.66 3.57 3.37
CA ALA A 141 -43.96 3.23 2.84
C ALA A 141 -44.53 4.46 2.14
N GLU A 142 -44.66 4.43 0.82
CA GLU A 142 -45.27 5.51 0.05
C GLU A 142 -46.45 4.96 -0.75
N ASN A 143 -47.47 5.81 -0.92
CA ASN A 143 -48.47 5.57 -1.95
C ASN A 143 -47.85 5.87 -3.31
N ASN A 144 -48.31 5.21 -4.37
CA ASN A 144 -47.89 5.55 -5.73
C ASN A 144 -48.07 7.06 -5.96
N ASN A 145 -46.95 7.70 -6.24
CA ASN A 145 -46.79 9.14 -6.04
C ASN A 145 -46.88 9.92 -7.36
N ASN A 146 -47.11 9.20 -8.46
CA ASN A 146 -47.18 9.77 -9.79
C ASN A 146 -48.61 9.89 -10.32
N LEU A 147 -48.85 10.93 -11.14
CA LEU A 147 -50.05 11.08 -11.96
C LEU A 147 -49.78 10.74 -13.44
N SER A 148 -48.57 10.23 -13.75
CA SER A 148 -47.91 10.16 -15.07
C SER A 148 -46.77 11.18 -15.23
N PRO A 149 -45.61 10.71 -15.68
CA PRO A 149 -44.74 11.35 -16.62
C PRO A 149 -44.54 10.32 -17.74
N TYR A 150 -45.63 9.84 -18.32
CA TYR A 150 -45.58 9.05 -19.54
C TYR A 150 -44.98 9.97 -20.59
N TYR A 151 -43.72 9.70 -20.89
CA TYR A 151 -42.88 10.40 -21.83
C TYR A 151 -43.65 10.68 -23.11
N ALA A 152 -43.91 11.96 -23.38
CA ALA A 152 -44.56 12.37 -24.63
C ALA A 152 -43.79 11.94 -25.89
N ASP A 153 -42.53 11.52 -25.72
CA ASP A 153 -41.60 11.25 -26.81
C ASP A 153 -41.19 9.76 -26.95
N THR A 154 -41.33 8.90 -25.91
CA THR A 154 -40.94 7.46 -25.92
C THR A 154 -41.79 6.60 -24.96
N PRO A 155 -43.00 6.19 -25.36
CA PRO A 155 -43.84 5.30 -24.57
C PRO A 155 -43.18 3.92 -24.34
N ILE A 156 -43.36 3.37 -23.13
CA ILE A 156 -43.08 1.95 -22.88
C ILE A 156 -44.27 1.20 -23.48
N ASP A 157 -44.08 0.70 -24.69
CA ASP A 157 -45.13 -0.02 -25.42
C ASP A 157 -45.22 -1.49 -24.96
N THR A 158 -44.12 -2.05 -24.43
CA THR A 158 -44.08 -3.42 -23.93
C THR A 158 -43.20 -3.56 -22.69
N VAL A 159 -43.65 -4.38 -21.74
CA VAL A 159 -42.85 -4.90 -20.62
C VAL A 159 -42.90 -6.41 -20.72
N CYS A 160 -41.75 -7.09 -20.64
CA CYS A 160 -41.72 -8.55 -20.74
C CYS A 160 -42.31 -9.15 -22.04
N GLY A 161 -42.46 -8.33 -23.09
CA GLY A 161 -43.09 -8.73 -24.35
C GLY A 161 -44.63 -8.73 -24.33
N SER A 162 -45.25 -8.30 -23.24
CA SER A 162 -46.68 -7.96 -23.17
C SER A 162 -46.87 -6.48 -23.43
N ASP A 163 -47.95 -6.11 -24.13
CA ASP A 163 -48.35 -4.72 -24.34
C ASP A 163 -48.73 -4.07 -22.99
N VAL A 164 -48.55 -2.76 -22.88
CA VAL A 164 -48.94 -1.97 -21.70
C VAL A 164 -50.05 -0.98 -22.09
N GLU A 165 -51.24 -1.12 -21.51
CA GLU A 165 -52.48 -0.39 -21.82
C GLU A 165 -53.05 0.40 -20.61
N GLY A 166 -52.43 1.53 -20.28
CA GLY A 166 -53.06 2.55 -19.41
C GLY A 166 -52.23 3.02 -18.22
N ILE A 167 -52.86 3.83 -17.37
CA ILE A 167 -52.26 4.46 -16.18
C ILE A 167 -53.20 4.26 -15.00
N GLY A 168 -52.70 3.68 -13.90
CA GLY A 168 -53.44 3.57 -12.64
C GLY A 168 -53.66 4.93 -11.97
N ASP A 169 -54.75 5.04 -11.21
CA ASP A 169 -55.06 6.27 -10.46
C ASP A 169 -54.01 6.54 -9.38
N ARG A 170 -53.55 7.79 -9.22
CA ARG A 170 -52.63 8.15 -8.12
C ARG A 170 -53.25 7.85 -6.75
N GLY A 171 -52.47 7.21 -5.89
CA GLY A 171 -52.86 6.87 -4.51
C GLY A 171 -53.72 5.61 -4.39
N ASN A 172 -53.80 4.79 -5.43
CA ASN A 172 -54.57 3.54 -5.45
C ASN A 172 -53.81 2.35 -4.83
N PHE A 173 -52.48 2.41 -4.65
CA PHE A 173 -51.71 1.41 -3.89
C PHE A 173 -50.57 2.03 -3.08
N ALA A 174 -50.19 1.33 -2.00
CA ALA A 174 -49.02 1.65 -1.18
C ALA A 174 -47.96 0.56 -1.30
N LEU A 175 -46.70 0.98 -1.48
CA LEU A 175 -45.54 0.10 -1.51
C LEU A 175 -44.64 0.43 -0.32
N THR A 176 -44.38 -0.57 0.52
CA THR A 176 -43.31 -0.50 1.52
C THR A 176 -42.08 -1.20 0.96
N TYR A 177 -40.96 -0.50 0.86
CA TYR A 177 -39.73 -1.06 0.32
C TYR A 177 -38.51 -0.61 1.14
N THR A 178 -37.44 -1.39 1.02
CA THR A 178 -36.12 -1.04 1.55
C THR A 178 -35.10 -1.01 0.42
N VAL A 179 -34.29 0.04 0.36
CA VAL A 179 -33.16 0.18 -0.56
C VAL A 179 -31.88 0.24 0.25
N TRP A 180 -30.87 -0.53 -0.13
CA TRP A 180 -29.52 -0.37 0.41
C TRP A 180 -28.46 -0.70 -0.64
N PHE A 181 -27.25 -0.22 -0.41
CA PHE A 181 -26.10 -0.41 -1.28
C PHE A 181 -25.06 -1.26 -0.56
N SER A 182 -24.43 -2.20 -1.26
CA SER A 182 -23.35 -3.02 -0.68
C SER A 182 -22.06 -2.93 -1.49
N ASP A 183 -20.95 -2.77 -0.78
CA ASP A 183 -19.58 -2.95 -1.24
C ASP A 183 -19.22 -4.45 -1.10
N ASN A 184 -18.69 -5.07 -2.14
CA ASN A 184 -18.43 -6.50 -2.20
C ASN A 184 -16.94 -6.86 -2.16
N ASP A 185 -16.06 -5.90 -2.42
CA ASP A 185 -14.62 -6.00 -2.26
C ASP A 185 -14.08 -5.02 -1.19
N GLY A 186 -12.81 -4.67 -1.26
CA GLY A 186 -12.15 -3.88 -0.24
C GLY A 186 -10.70 -3.64 -0.66
N PRO A 187 -9.92 -2.88 0.13
CA PRO A 187 -8.65 -2.33 -0.34
C PRO A 187 -7.72 -3.34 -0.99
N ILE A 188 -7.28 -3.05 -2.22
CA ILE A 188 -6.39 -3.90 -3.00
C ILE A 188 -4.98 -3.31 -3.04
N PHE A 189 -3.99 -4.14 -2.69
CA PHE A 189 -2.57 -3.82 -2.88
C PHE A 189 -2.06 -4.38 -4.21
N SER A 190 -1.38 -3.53 -5.00
CA SER A 190 -0.67 -3.96 -6.22
C SER A 190 0.63 -4.72 -5.95
N GLY A 191 1.12 -4.69 -4.70
CA GLY A 191 2.31 -5.42 -4.26
C GLY A 191 2.60 -5.24 -2.77
N PRO A 192 3.57 -5.99 -2.22
CA PRO A 192 4.06 -5.80 -0.85
C PRO A 192 4.83 -4.47 -0.71
N PRO A 193 5.03 -3.98 0.53
CA PRO A 193 5.95 -2.89 0.79
C PRO A 193 7.39 -3.25 0.38
N VAL A 194 8.20 -2.22 0.14
CA VAL A 194 9.64 -2.31 -0.12
C VAL A 194 10.42 -1.61 0.99
N SER A 195 11.59 -2.14 1.33
CA SER A 195 12.54 -1.50 2.23
C SER A 195 13.51 -0.67 1.40
N ILE A 196 13.65 0.60 1.77
CA ILE A 196 14.57 1.56 1.17
C ILE A 196 15.86 1.60 2.00
N ASP A 197 15.72 1.51 3.32
CA ASP A 197 16.81 1.31 4.27
C ASP A 197 16.51 0.10 5.16
N ASN A 198 17.55 -0.69 5.43
CA ASN A 198 17.51 -1.83 6.32
C ASN A 198 17.92 -1.52 7.77
N GLY A 199 18.08 -0.25 8.14
CA GLY A 199 18.52 0.20 9.46
C GLY A 199 19.92 -0.25 9.82
N GLY A 200 20.71 -0.64 8.82
CA GLY A 200 22.15 -0.75 8.94
C GLY A 200 22.75 0.64 8.72
N PRO A 201 23.82 1.03 9.44
CA PRO A 201 24.44 2.32 9.17
C PRO A 201 24.84 2.45 7.68
N SER A 202 25.11 3.66 7.18
CA SER A 202 25.74 3.78 5.86
C SER A 202 26.58 5.05 5.75
N THR A 203 27.36 5.19 4.68
CA THR A 203 28.13 6.44 4.46
C THR A 203 27.27 7.60 3.95
N THR A 204 26.02 7.32 3.60
CA THR A 204 25.04 8.28 3.06
C THR A 204 23.86 8.50 3.99
N ASP A 205 23.75 7.67 5.03
CA ASP A 205 22.66 7.62 5.99
C ASP A 205 23.26 7.27 7.37
N ASP A 206 23.16 8.22 8.30
CA ASP A 206 23.65 8.10 9.68
C ASP A 206 22.56 7.57 10.64
N ASP A 207 21.41 7.09 10.11
CA ASP A 207 20.26 6.80 10.93
C ASP A 207 20.03 5.28 11.11
N ASP A 208 19.91 4.87 12.39
CA ASP A 208 19.49 3.53 12.77
C ASP A 208 17.99 3.39 12.46
N THR A 209 17.58 3.54 11.21
CA THR A 209 16.16 3.57 10.85
C THR A 209 15.79 2.62 9.74
N LEU A 210 14.66 1.96 9.90
CA LEU A 210 14.06 1.16 8.86
C LEU A 210 13.16 2.08 8.03
N GLU A 211 13.49 2.27 6.76
CA GLU A 211 12.65 3.05 5.85
C GLU A 211 11.88 2.13 4.92
N PHE A 212 10.56 2.30 4.90
CA PHE A 212 9.66 1.53 4.05
C PHE A 212 8.83 2.44 3.15
N GLN A 213 8.54 1.96 1.95
CA GLN A 213 7.59 2.56 1.03
C GLN A 213 6.68 1.48 0.44
N TRP A 214 5.44 1.83 0.11
CA TRP A 214 4.50 0.93 -0.54
C TRP A 214 3.74 1.62 -1.68
N PRO A 215 3.30 0.86 -2.70
CA PRO A 215 2.30 1.33 -3.64
C PRO A 215 1.03 1.73 -2.89
N ALA A 216 0.38 2.82 -3.30
CA ALA A 216 -0.94 3.14 -2.78
C ALA A 216 -1.89 1.96 -3.04
N ALA A 217 -2.60 1.54 -2.00
CA ALA A 217 -3.77 0.70 -2.18
C ALA A 217 -4.83 1.48 -2.96
N ILE A 218 -5.63 0.75 -3.72
CA ILE A 218 -6.78 1.28 -4.43
C ILE A 218 -8.03 0.59 -3.90
N ASP A 219 -9.07 1.37 -3.83
CA ASP A 219 -10.43 0.95 -3.62
C ASP A 219 -11.25 1.87 -4.52
N GLU A 220 -11.91 1.31 -5.52
CA GLU A 220 -12.57 2.07 -6.58
C GLU A 220 -13.91 2.66 -6.14
N ASP A 221 -14.50 2.12 -5.08
CA ASP A 221 -15.83 2.48 -4.61
C ASP A 221 -15.78 3.56 -3.54
N SER A 222 -14.97 3.35 -2.49
CA SER A 222 -14.93 4.25 -1.34
C SER A 222 -13.56 4.93 -1.14
N GLY A 223 -12.55 4.48 -1.88
CA GLY A 223 -11.18 4.97 -1.74
C GLY A 223 -10.52 4.47 -0.46
N ILE A 224 -9.35 5.03 -0.13
CA ILE A 224 -8.58 4.64 1.07
C ILE A 224 -8.67 5.73 2.11
N SER A 225 -9.19 5.41 3.30
CA SER A 225 -9.31 6.37 4.42
C SER A 225 -8.01 6.54 5.20
N GLY A 226 -7.13 5.54 5.17
CA GLY A 226 -5.82 5.60 5.81
C GLY A 226 -5.07 4.28 5.81
N TYR A 227 -3.82 4.34 6.29
CA TYR A 227 -2.97 3.17 6.43
C TYR A 227 -2.62 2.92 7.89
N VAL A 228 -2.43 1.65 8.22
CA VAL A 228 -1.82 1.20 9.47
C VAL A 228 -0.63 0.29 9.17
N VAL A 229 0.34 0.21 10.07
CA VAL A 229 1.52 -0.63 9.90
C VAL A 229 1.79 -1.49 11.12
N THR A 230 2.38 -2.66 10.87
CA THR A 230 2.77 -3.61 11.92
C THR A 230 4.22 -4.01 11.70
N LEU A 231 5.01 -3.99 12.78
CA LEU A 231 6.41 -4.41 12.78
C LEU A 231 6.60 -5.53 13.81
N TYR A 232 7.16 -6.64 13.36
CA TYR A 232 7.47 -7.81 14.15
C TYR A 232 8.96 -8.14 14.07
N ASP A 233 9.60 -8.28 15.21
CA ASP A 233 10.94 -8.80 15.32
C ASP A 233 10.90 -10.33 15.26
N VAL A 234 11.34 -10.89 14.13
CA VAL A 234 11.37 -12.34 13.90
C VAL A 234 12.43 -13.00 14.78
N THR A 235 13.57 -12.35 14.96
CA THR A 235 14.70 -12.87 15.75
C THR A 235 14.30 -13.08 17.21
N TRP A 236 13.58 -12.14 17.80
CA TRP A 236 13.07 -12.25 19.17
C TRP A 236 11.65 -12.80 19.29
N SER A 237 10.98 -13.02 18.17
CA SER A 237 9.56 -13.40 18.15
C SER A 237 8.68 -12.44 18.94
N ALA A 238 8.88 -11.14 18.72
CA ALA A 238 8.22 -10.07 19.47
C ALA A 238 7.56 -9.06 18.53
N THR A 239 6.31 -8.69 18.81
CA THR A 239 5.67 -7.56 18.14
C THR A 239 6.22 -6.26 18.72
N ILE A 240 6.83 -5.43 17.88
CA ILE A 240 7.32 -4.10 18.28
C ILE A 240 6.14 -3.15 18.37
N PHE A 241 5.31 -3.11 17.33
CA PHE A 241 4.04 -2.43 17.33
C PHE A 241 3.07 -3.09 16.33
N ALA A 242 1.78 -2.94 16.59
CA ALA A 242 0.71 -3.43 15.74
C ALA A 242 -0.26 -2.29 15.41
N ASP A 243 -0.80 -2.33 14.19
CA ASP A 243 -1.86 -1.47 13.68
C ASP A 243 -1.60 0.03 13.91
N GLN A 244 -0.34 0.46 13.80
CA GLN A 244 0.04 1.85 14.03
C GLN A 244 -0.40 2.71 12.85
N PRO A 245 -1.25 3.73 13.06
CA PRO A 245 -1.70 4.60 11.99
C PRO A 245 -0.54 5.42 11.43
N VAL A 246 -0.49 5.53 10.10
CA VAL A 246 0.50 6.33 9.38
C VAL A 246 -0.17 7.14 8.27
N SER A 247 0.44 8.27 7.91
CA SER A 247 -0.02 9.11 6.80
C SER A 247 0.84 8.89 5.56
N GLY A 248 0.21 8.75 4.40
CA GLY A 248 0.93 8.59 3.13
C GLY A 248 1.34 7.16 2.84
N ASN A 249 2.40 7.00 2.05
CA ASN A 249 2.79 5.75 1.39
C ASN A 249 4.21 5.30 1.80
N SER A 250 4.76 5.92 2.84
CA SER A 250 6.08 5.66 3.37
C SER A 250 6.07 5.83 4.89
N VAL A 251 7.01 5.17 5.57
CA VAL A 251 7.23 5.34 7.00
C VAL A 251 8.70 5.12 7.32
N THR A 252 9.25 5.99 8.16
CA THR A 252 10.58 5.83 8.74
C THR A 252 10.43 5.36 10.19
N ILE A 253 11.05 4.25 10.55
CA ILE A 253 10.97 3.65 11.89
C ILE A 253 12.36 3.71 12.53
N GLY A 254 12.51 4.57 13.53
CA GLY A 254 13.81 5.00 14.00
C GLY A 254 13.75 5.84 15.27
N PRO A 255 14.87 6.12 15.96
CA PRO A 255 14.88 7.02 17.13
C PRO A 255 14.33 8.41 16.82
N PHE A 256 14.46 8.84 15.57
CA PHE A 256 14.00 10.14 15.05
C PHE A 256 13.03 10.00 13.86
N GLY A 257 12.55 8.78 13.58
CA GLY A 257 11.61 8.52 12.49
C GLY A 257 10.16 8.88 12.84
N ASP A 258 9.25 8.61 11.91
CA ASP A 258 7.80 8.74 12.11
C ASP A 258 7.32 7.89 13.29
N LEU A 259 7.91 6.69 13.45
CA LEU A 259 7.65 5.78 14.55
C LEU A 259 8.92 5.53 15.36
N ALA A 260 8.86 5.84 16.66
CA ALA A 260 10.00 5.73 17.56
C ALA A 260 10.36 4.27 17.87
N PHE A 261 11.48 3.80 17.34
CA PHE A 261 12.07 2.48 17.63
C PHE A 261 13.55 2.48 17.26
N THR A 262 14.39 1.75 17.99
CA THR A 262 15.80 1.57 17.62
C THR A 262 15.98 0.14 17.12
N PRO A 263 16.16 -0.08 15.80
CA PRO A 263 16.47 -1.39 15.23
C PRO A 263 17.73 -1.96 15.87
N VAL A 264 17.70 -3.26 16.13
CA VAL A 264 18.85 -3.99 16.65
C VAL A 264 19.59 -4.61 15.48
N VAL A 265 20.92 -4.48 15.46
CA VAL A 265 21.78 -5.10 14.45
C VAL A 265 21.65 -6.63 14.49
N ASP A 266 21.73 -7.29 13.32
CA ASP A 266 21.58 -8.74 13.11
C ASP A 266 20.18 -9.28 13.42
N HIS A 267 19.16 -8.42 13.47
CA HIS A 267 17.78 -8.82 13.61
C HIS A 267 17.05 -8.86 12.26
N THR A 268 16.16 -9.83 12.12
CA THR A 268 15.21 -9.87 11.02
C THR A 268 13.90 -9.26 11.48
N TYR A 269 13.48 -8.17 10.84
CA TYR A 269 12.17 -7.57 11.03
C TYR A 269 11.23 -7.99 9.91
N ARG A 270 9.97 -8.26 10.25
CA ARG A 270 8.88 -8.48 9.31
C ARG A 270 7.88 -7.34 9.41
N PHE A 271 7.54 -6.76 8.27
CA PHE A 271 6.72 -5.55 8.18
C PHE A 271 5.51 -5.79 7.28
N TRP A 272 4.34 -5.28 7.71
CA TRP A 272 3.09 -5.30 6.96
C TRP A 272 2.46 -3.91 6.94
N VAL A 273 1.69 -3.66 5.87
CA VAL A 273 0.84 -2.48 5.74
C VAL A 273 -0.60 -2.92 5.63
N GLY A 274 -1.49 -2.31 6.40
CA GLY A 274 -2.93 -2.47 6.30
C GLY A 274 -3.56 -1.20 5.71
N ALA A 275 -4.48 -1.35 4.77
CA ALA A 275 -5.26 -0.26 4.21
C ALA A 275 -6.69 -0.33 4.74
N ARG A 276 -7.20 0.80 5.20
CA ARG A 276 -8.59 0.94 5.66
C ARG A 276 -9.47 1.42 4.52
N ASN A 277 -10.60 0.76 4.38
CA ASN A 277 -11.60 1.17 3.41
C ASN A 277 -12.10 2.59 3.70
N GLY A 278 -12.50 3.31 2.66
CA GLY A 278 -13.13 4.62 2.75
C GLY A 278 -14.45 4.52 3.49
N GLY A 279 -14.68 5.42 4.45
CA GLY A 279 -15.97 5.50 5.12
C GLY A 279 -17.01 6.14 4.23
N LEU A 280 -17.79 5.34 3.50
CA LEU A 280 -19.07 5.79 2.94
C LEU A 280 -20.19 5.31 3.88
N PRO A 281 -20.84 6.21 4.64
CA PRO A 281 -21.92 5.84 5.58
C PRO A 281 -23.12 5.17 4.91
N GLN A 282 -23.16 5.20 3.59
CA GLN A 282 -24.29 4.83 2.73
C GLN A 282 -24.14 3.39 2.20
N LEU A 283 -22.95 2.79 2.35
CA LEU A 283 -22.64 1.41 1.98
C LEU A 283 -22.75 0.50 3.22
N THR A 284 -23.46 -0.62 3.08
CA THR A 284 -23.41 -1.73 4.03
C THR A 284 -22.42 -2.74 3.47
N ASP A 285 -21.24 -2.88 4.09
CA ASP A 285 -20.28 -3.93 3.75
C ASP A 285 -20.99 -5.30 3.72
N LYS A 286 -20.57 -6.22 2.85
CA LYS A 286 -21.00 -7.62 2.72
C LYS A 286 -21.15 -8.36 4.07
N PHE A 287 -20.48 -7.89 5.12
CA PHE A 287 -20.56 -8.43 6.48
C PHE A 287 -21.61 -7.78 7.40
N GLY A 288 -22.39 -6.80 6.93
CA GLY A 288 -23.49 -6.19 7.68
C GLY A 288 -23.06 -5.26 8.81
N LEU A 289 -21.82 -4.73 8.78
CA LEU A 289 -21.28 -3.82 9.79
C LEU A 289 -20.87 -2.48 9.18
N SER A 290 -21.04 -1.41 9.95
CA SER A 290 -20.78 -0.02 9.58
C SER A 290 -19.30 0.37 9.66
N THR A 291 -18.35 -0.53 9.42
CA THR A 291 -16.95 -0.32 9.80
C THR A 291 -15.94 -0.78 8.76
N GLU A 292 -15.20 0.21 8.23
CA GLU A 292 -13.85 0.16 7.64
C GLU A 292 -13.25 -1.25 7.53
N THR A 293 -13.45 -1.92 6.40
CA THR A 293 -12.73 -3.16 6.08
C THR A 293 -11.22 -2.87 6.07
N LEU A 294 -10.47 -3.60 6.90
CA LEU A 294 -9.00 -3.52 6.96
C LEU A 294 -8.41 -4.70 6.22
N VAL A 295 -7.71 -4.44 5.11
CA VAL A 295 -7.00 -5.46 4.33
C VAL A 295 -5.50 -5.30 4.50
N TRP A 296 -4.79 -6.42 4.65
CA TRP A 296 -3.34 -6.44 4.82
C TRP A 296 -2.62 -6.80 3.52
N SER A 297 -1.52 -6.12 3.26
CA SER A 297 -0.57 -6.50 2.22
C SER A 297 0.20 -7.78 2.57
N GLY A 298 0.90 -8.35 1.59
CA GLY A 298 1.94 -9.35 1.87
C GLY A 298 3.11 -8.71 2.62
N PRO A 299 3.78 -9.44 3.54
CA PRO A 299 4.90 -8.87 4.29
C PRO A 299 6.17 -8.68 3.46
N ILE A 300 7.05 -7.82 3.95
CA ILE A 300 8.48 -7.84 3.63
C ILE A 300 9.29 -8.23 4.87
N GLU A 301 10.41 -8.92 4.66
CA GLU A 301 11.41 -9.17 5.70
C GLU A 301 12.69 -8.41 5.41
N VAL A 302 13.26 -7.80 6.45
CA VAL A 302 14.46 -6.98 6.39
C VAL A 302 15.43 -7.47 7.45
N LEU A 303 16.63 -7.84 7.02
CA LEU A 303 17.73 -8.15 7.93
C LEU A 303 18.56 -6.87 8.14
N THR A 304 18.64 -6.42 9.38
CA THR A 304 19.58 -5.36 9.77
C THR A 304 20.99 -5.94 9.72
N THR A 305 21.89 -5.32 8.96
CA THR A 305 23.27 -5.81 8.83
C THR A 305 24.25 -4.76 9.34
N PRO A 306 25.28 -5.13 10.11
CA PRO A 306 26.30 -4.18 10.52
C PRO A 306 27.06 -3.67 9.29
N VAL A 307 27.33 -2.37 9.25
CA VAL A 307 28.34 -1.86 8.31
C VAL A 307 29.71 -2.32 8.78
N LEU A 308 30.37 -3.06 7.92
CA LEU A 308 31.72 -3.51 8.16
C LEU A 308 32.73 -2.47 7.66
N PRO A 309 33.88 -2.32 8.34
CA PRO A 309 34.97 -1.53 7.81
C PRO A 309 35.40 -1.97 6.41
N VAL A 310 35.66 -1.00 5.53
CA VAL A 310 35.97 -1.22 4.11
C VAL A 310 37.35 -0.67 3.77
N GLU A 311 38.19 -1.50 3.15
CA GLU A 311 39.47 -1.07 2.61
C GLU A 311 39.29 -0.19 1.36
N TYR A 312 40.05 0.89 1.26
CA TYR A 312 40.04 1.81 0.13
C TYR A 312 41.46 2.32 -0.16
N CYS A 313 41.62 3.04 -1.28
CA CYS A 313 42.89 3.58 -1.76
C CYS A 313 43.90 2.51 -2.24
N SER A 314 44.78 2.91 -3.15
CA SER A 314 45.86 2.04 -3.63
C SER A 314 47.07 2.08 -2.68
N THR A 315 47.68 0.91 -2.45
CA THR A 315 49.02 0.79 -1.83
C THR A 315 50.11 0.79 -2.89
N SER A 316 51.39 0.72 -2.49
CA SER A 316 52.53 0.58 -3.41
C SER A 316 53.53 -0.48 -2.93
N PRO A 317 54.32 -1.09 -3.84
CA PRO A 317 55.34 -2.07 -3.48
C PRO A 317 56.34 -1.54 -2.44
N ASN A 318 56.85 -2.41 -1.57
CA ASN A 318 57.88 -2.09 -0.58
C ASN A 318 59.02 -3.13 -0.61
N SER A 319 60.10 -2.91 0.15
CA SER A 319 61.29 -3.80 0.13
C SER A 319 61.02 -5.25 0.53
N ALA A 320 59.94 -5.52 1.24
CA ALA A 320 59.57 -6.86 1.71
C ALA A 320 58.40 -7.49 0.94
N ASN A 321 57.54 -6.70 0.30
CA ASN A 321 56.36 -7.18 -0.42
C ASN A 321 56.11 -6.40 -1.72
N ALA A 322 56.11 -7.12 -2.84
CA ALA A 322 55.89 -6.56 -4.18
C ALA A 322 54.46 -6.04 -4.42
N VAL A 323 53.47 -6.47 -3.62
CA VAL A 323 52.10 -5.95 -3.68
C VAL A 323 51.94 -4.71 -2.80
N GLY A 324 52.81 -4.51 -1.82
CA GLY A 324 52.72 -3.45 -0.81
C GLY A 324 52.17 -3.94 0.52
N SER A 325 52.07 -3.01 1.48
CA SER A 325 51.46 -3.32 2.78
C SER A 325 49.95 -3.13 2.71
N GLN A 326 49.20 -4.03 3.36
CA GLN A 326 47.74 -4.01 3.42
C GLN A 326 47.26 -3.77 4.85
N ILE A 327 46.38 -2.79 5.04
CA ILE A 327 45.70 -2.54 6.33
C ILE A 327 44.44 -3.38 6.43
N GLY A 328 44.12 -3.87 7.62
CA GLY A 328 42.89 -4.60 7.93
C GLY A 328 42.51 -4.39 9.39
N TYR A 329 41.58 -5.20 9.89
CA TYR A 329 41.11 -5.12 11.27
C TYR A 329 40.70 -6.49 11.81
N THR A 330 40.63 -6.59 13.14
CA THR A 330 39.99 -7.69 13.87
C THR A 330 39.06 -7.12 14.95
N GLY A 331 38.11 -7.94 15.42
CA GLY A 331 37.10 -7.50 16.37
C GLY A 331 35.91 -6.78 15.71
N THR A 332 35.28 -5.85 16.43
CA THR A 332 34.07 -5.15 15.98
C THR A 332 34.25 -3.64 16.04
N SER A 333 33.59 -2.88 15.17
CA SER A 333 33.58 -1.41 15.24
C SER A 333 32.55 -0.85 16.25
N SER A 334 31.99 -1.70 17.12
CA SER A 334 31.10 -1.30 18.20
C SER A 334 31.86 -0.57 19.29
N ILE A 335 31.35 0.60 19.67
CA ILE A 335 31.90 1.41 20.75
C ILE A 335 31.70 0.70 22.09
N PHE A 336 30.54 0.06 22.30
CA PHE A 336 30.23 -0.69 23.52
C PHE A 336 31.20 -1.84 23.79
N PHE A 337 31.54 -2.65 22.78
CA PHE A 337 32.45 -3.78 22.98
C PHE A 337 33.91 -3.35 23.15
N ASN A 338 34.31 -2.19 22.61
CA ASN A 338 35.67 -1.63 22.69
C ASN A 338 36.76 -2.70 22.43
N ASN A 339 36.60 -3.44 21.32
CA ASN A 339 37.47 -4.55 20.96
C ASN A 339 37.98 -4.45 19.51
N PHE A 340 38.13 -3.23 18.99
CA PHE A 340 38.57 -2.99 17.63
C PHE A 340 40.09 -2.96 17.53
N ASP A 341 40.68 -3.91 16.81
CA ASP A 341 42.11 -3.96 16.56
C ASP A 341 42.41 -3.60 15.11
N ILE A 342 43.32 -2.65 14.89
CA ILE A 342 43.78 -2.29 13.55
C ILE A 342 45.04 -3.10 13.26
N THR A 343 45.09 -3.70 12.07
CA THR A 343 46.24 -4.51 11.64
C THR A 343 46.81 -4.02 10.33
N ALA A 344 48.09 -4.28 10.08
CA ALA A 344 48.70 -4.14 8.78
C ALA A 344 49.63 -5.33 8.53
N SER A 345 49.70 -5.80 7.29
CA SER A 345 50.55 -6.92 6.88
C SER A 345 51.41 -6.57 5.67
N GLY A 346 52.46 -7.36 5.41
CA GLY A 346 53.32 -7.16 4.25
C GLY A 346 54.25 -5.94 4.34
N ALA A 347 54.45 -5.36 5.53
CA ALA A 347 55.43 -4.30 5.75
C ALA A 347 56.83 -4.87 6.10
N PRO A 348 57.93 -4.12 5.93
CA PRO A 348 59.29 -4.61 6.22
C PRO A 348 59.49 -5.01 7.69
N PRO A 349 59.78 -6.29 8.01
CA PRO A 349 59.96 -6.75 9.39
C PRO A 349 61.12 -6.05 10.11
N GLY A 350 60.96 -5.84 11.41
CA GLY A 350 61.94 -5.17 12.27
C GLY A 350 62.00 -3.64 12.11
N GLN A 351 61.20 -3.07 11.20
CA GLN A 351 61.07 -1.62 11.06
C GLN A 351 59.96 -1.06 11.95
N PRO A 352 60.07 0.19 12.42
CA PRO A 352 58.98 0.85 13.14
C PRO A 352 57.92 1.37 12.15
N GLY A 353 56.67 1.41 12.62
CA GLY A 353 55.55 2.01 11.93
C GLY A 353 54.56 2.64 12.89
N LEU A 354 53.60 3.36 12.33
CA LEU A 354 52.63 4.18 13.07
C LEU A 354 51.29 4.14 12.35
N PHE A 355 50.26 3.73 13.08
CA PHE A 355 48.89 3.90 12.62
C PHE A 355 48.42 5.33 12.90
N TYR A 356 47.56 5.84 12.04
CA TYR A 356 46.96 7.15 12.22
C TYR A 356 45.59 7.19 11.54
N TYR A 357 44.78 8.15 11.94
CA TYR A 357 43.43 8.31 11.39
C TYR A 357 43.05 9.77 11.18
N GLY A 358 42.03 10.00 10.38
CA GLY A 358 41.54 11.33 10.04
C GLY A 358 40.17 11.29 9.35
N PRO A 359 39.50 12.45 9.24
CA PRO A 359 38.10 12.49 8.81
C PRO A 359 37.93 12.42 7.28
N ASN A 360 38.95 12.80 6.51
CA ASN A 360 38.80 12.95 5.06
C ASN A 360 39.49 11.82 4.29
N GLN A 361 38.88 11.37 3.20
CA GLN A 361 39.53 10.50 2.21
C GLN A 361 40.22 11.36 1.16
N ILE A 362 41.51 11.12 0.93
CA ILE A 362 42.31 11.76 -0.13
C ILE A 362 43.13 10.69 -0.86
N GLN A 363 43.87 11.05 -1.91
CA GLN A 363 44.92 10.20 -2.45
C GLN A 363 46.02 11.08 -3.04
N THR A 364 47.09 11.30 -2.27
CA THR A 364 48.20 12.16 -2.67
C THR A 364 49.53 11.42 -2.54
N PRO A 365 50.44 11.50 -3.53
CA PRO A 365 51.78 10.91 -3.41
C PRO A 365 52.50 11.38 -2.13
N PHE A 366 53.05 10.44 -1.36
CA PHE A 366 53.75 10.72 -0.12
C PHE A 366 54.75 9.58 0.19
N GLY A 367 56.05 9.91 0.19
CA GLY A 367 57.11 8.90 0.24
C GLY A 367 57.06 8.00 -1.00
N GLU A 368 57.20 6.69 -0.79
CA GLU A 368 57.12 5.69 -1.87
C GLU A 368 55.68 5.26 -2.22
N GLY A 369 54.67 5.84 -1.57
CA GLY A 369 53.27 5.43 -1.72
C GLY A 369 52.30 6.62 -1.73
N PHE A 370 51.09 6.37 -1.25
CA PHE A 370 50.00 7.35 -1.24
C PHE A 370 49.51 7.60 0.19
N ARG A 371 49.41 8.88 0.56
CA ARG A 371 48.63 9.28 1.73
C ARG A 371 47.16 9.31 1.34
N CYS A 372 46.37 8.50 2.03
CA CYS A 372 44.95 8.29 1.73
C CYS A 372 44.01 8.90 2.78
N VAL A 373 44.57 9.33 3.92
CA VAL A 373 43.84 9.91 5.05
C VAL A 373 44.21 11.38 5.19
N GLY A 374 43.22 12.26 4.99
CA GLY A 374 43.32 13.71 4.97
C GLY A 374 42.71 14.39 6.19
N GLY A 375 42.66 15.73 6.16
CA GLY A 375 42.15 16.54 7.28
C GLY A 375 43.13 16.63 8.46
N THR A 376 42.59 16.95 9.64
CA THR A 376 43.34 16.91 10.90
C THR A 376 43.57 15.46 11.31
N VAL A 377 44.80 14.98 11.10
CA VAL A 377 45.16 13.59 11.38
C VAL A 377 45.64 13.41 12.82
N THR A 378 45.18 12.32 13.44
CA THR A 378 45.58 11.90 14.78
C THR A 378 46.45 10.66 14.70
N ARG A 379 47.63 10.72 15.33
CA ARG A 379 48.59 9.62 15.37
C ARG A 379 48.29 8.70 16.53
N LEU A 380 48.19 7.40 16.27
CA LEU A 380 48.00 6.37 17.30
C LEU A 380 49.36 6.06 17.93
N SER A 381 49.58 6.55 19.15
CA SER A 381 50.81 6.34 19.90
C SER A 381 50.62 5.21 20.92
N PRO A 382 51.66 4.38 21.18
CA PRO A 382 53.02 4.44 20.63
C PRO A 382 53.13 3.88 19.20
N SER A 383 54.25 4.16 18.53
CA SER A 383 54.61 3.46 17.30
C SER A 383 54.81 1.97 17.56
N VAL A 384 54.48 1.16 16.58
CA VAL A 384 54.57 -0.30 16.63
C VAL A 384 55.81 -0.80 15.90
N VAL A 385 56.39 -1.89 16.37
CA VAL A 385 57.49 -2.58 15.65
C VAL A 385 56.87 -3.67 14.79
N ILE A 386 57.20 -3.68 13.51
CA ILE A 386 56.69 -4.66 12.55
C ILE A 386 57.31 -6.03 12.84
N SER A 387 56.46 -7.02 13.09
CA SER A 387 56.86 -8.36 13.49
C SER A 387 57.29 -9.24 12.30
N SER A 388 57.95 -10.35 12.62
CA SER A 388 58.31 -11.43 11.70
C SER A 388 57.73 -12.76 12.20
N PRO A 389 57.30 -13.68 11.32
CA PRO A 389 57.19 -13.55 9.86
C PRO A 389 55.92 -12.81 9.41
N GLY A 390 55.88 -12.36 8.15
CA GLY A 390 54.67 -11.79 7.53
C GLY A 390 54.55 -10.26 7.57
N GLY A 391 55.45 -9.56 8.27
CA GLY A 391 55.47 -8.11 8.25
C GLY A 391 54.25 -7.49 8.92
N VAL A 392 53.83 -8.07 10.05
CA VAL A 392 52.56 -7.74 10.70
C VAL A 392 52.77 -6.68 11.78
N ALA A 393 51.92 -5.66 11.76
CA ALA A 393 51.77 -4.68 12.81
C ALA A 393 50.32 -4.70 13.30
N ALA A 394 50.10 -4.57 14.60
CA ALA A 394 48.77 -4.51 15.20
C ALA A 394 48.73 -3.41 16.25
N PHE A 395 47.58 -2.74 16.36
CA PHE A 395 47.32 -1.71 17.34
C PHE A 395 45.92 -1.91 17.92
N ASP A 396 45.86 -2.15 19.23
CA ASP A 396 44.62 -2.23 20.01
C ASP A 396 44.04 -0.83 20.19
N LEU A 397 42.94 -0.56 19.49
CA LEU A 397 42.29 0.74 19.51
C LEU A 397 41.29 0.82 20.66
N ASN A 398 41.80 1.23 21.81
CA ASN A 398 40.96 1.52 22.96
C ASN A 398 40.24 2.88 22.79
N ASN A 399 38.95 2.83 22.43
CA ASN A 399 38.11 3.99 22.16
C ASN A 399 37.79 4.83 23.41
N THR A 400 38.05 4.32 24.62
CA THR A 400 37.79 5.04 25.88
C THR A 400 38.92 5.98 26.29
N LEU A 401 40.08 5.90 25.61
CA LEU A 401 41.25 6.70 25.93
C LEU A 401 41.39 7.91 24.99
N ALA A 402 41.87 9.02 25.55
CA ALA A 402 42.23 10.19 24.75
C ALA A 402 43.44 9.88 23.84
N PRO A 403 43.50 10.43 22.61
CA PRO A 403 42.55 11.39 22.01
C PRO A 403 41.33 10.75 21.31
N HIS A 404 41.20 9.43 21.35
CA HIS A 404 40.20 8.67 20.59
C HIS A 404 38.79 8.90 21.10
N SER A 405 38.62 8.96 22.42
CA SER A 405 37.34 9.10 23.12
C SER A 405 36.54 10.37 22.80
N ALA A 406 37.13 11.35 22.12
CA ALA A 406 36.43 12.55 21.66
C ALA A 406 35.98 12.46 20.18
N ASN A 407 36.63 11.60 19.40
CA ASN A 407 36.47 11.52 17.96
C ASN A 407 35.72 10.26 17.54
N LEU A 408 36.07 9.11 18.12
CA LEU A 408 35.47 7.81 17.81
C LEU A 408 34.22 7.63 18.68
N GLN A 409 33.09 8.12 18.18
CA GLN A 409 31.79 8.04 18.85
C GLN A 409 30.82 7.19 18.01
N PRO A 410 29.75 6.66 18.62
CA PRO A 410 28.70 5.99 17.86
C PRO A 410 28.18 6.88 16.73
N GLY A 411 27.98 6.32 15.54
CA GLY A 411 27.55 7.02 14.33
C GLY A 411 28.64 7.80 13.61
N THR A 412 29.92 7.74 14.03
CA THR A 412 31.01 8.44 13.33
C THR A 412 31.75 7.54 12.35
N ASN A 413 32.21 8.10 11.23
CA ASN A 413 33.08 7.38 10.28
C ASN A 413 34.49 7.98 10.27
N TRP A 414 35.51 7.11 10.39
CA TRP A 414 36.92 7.52 10.42
C TRP A 414 37.79 6.66 9.52
N ASN A 415 38.82 7.28 8.95
CA ASN A 415 39.71 6.63 8.00
C ASN A 415 41.08 6.37 8.62
N PHE A 416 41.57 5.14 8.55
CA PHE A 416 42.83 4.69 9.13
C PHE A 416 43.85 4.32 8.05
N GLN A 417 45.13 4.59 8.31
CA GLN A 417 46.22 4.16 7.43
C GLN A 417 47.48 3.85 8.26
N PHE A 418 48.31 2.94 7.75
CA PHE A 418 49.59 2.58 8.36
C PHE A 418 50.75 3.25 7.61
N TRP A 419 51.59 3.99 8.36
CA TRP A 419 52.81 4.61 7.86
C TRP A 419 54.03 3.90 8.45
N PHE A 420 54.93 3.37 7.63
CA PHE A 420 56.04 2.55 8.08
C PHE A 420 57.38 2.93 7.46
N ARG A 421 58.47 2.60 8.16
CA ARG A 421 59.83 2.78 7.65
C ARG A 421 60.19 1.70 6.66
N ASP A 422 60.83 2.12 5.57
CA ASP A 422 61.36 1.26 4.52
C ASP A 422 62.68 1.83 3.98
N PRO A 423 63.78 1.73 4.74
CA PRO A 423 65.08 2.26 4.29
C PRO A 423 65.70 1.45 3.15
N ALA A 424 65.19 0.25 2.86
CA ALA A 424 65.73 -0.63 1.84
C ALA A 424 65.10 -0.42 0.45
N ALA A 425 64.07 0.43 0.31
CA ALA A 425 63.43 0.75 -0.96
C ALA A 425 63.29 2.27 -1.23
N GLY A 426 63.31 2.63 -2.52
CA GLY A 426 62.71 3.86 -3.07
C GLY A 426 63.36 5.22 -2.75
N GLY A 427 64.22 5.30 -1.72
CA GLY A 427 65.00 6.50 -1.40
C GLY A 427 64.32 7.48 -0.44
N SER A 428 62.98 7.47 -0.30
CA SER A 428 62.27 8.26 0.73
C SER A 428 62.36 7.65 2.14
N ASN A 429 62.79 6.39 2.25
CA ASN A 429 62.97 5.64 3.50
C ASN A 429 61.68 5.29 4.26
N PHE A 430 60.51 5.50 3.66
CA PHE A 430 59.21 5.16 4.24
C PHE A 430 58.15 4.93 3.15
N ASN A 431 57.13 4.15 3.48
CA ASN A 431 55.99 3.87 2.62
C ASN A 431 54.69 3.77 3.46
N LEU A 432 53.54 3.59 2.81
CA LEU A 432 52.21 3.52 3.41
C LEU A 432 51.43 2.31 2.90
N SER A 433 50.51 1.81 3.73
CA SER A 433 49.50 0.83 3.30
C SER A 433 48.42 1.48 2.43
N ASN A 434 47.46 0.69 1.93
CA ASN A 434 46.12 1.21 1.62
C ASN A 434 45.44 1.75 2.90
N ALA A 435 44.19 2.18 2.83
CA ALA A 435 43.46 2.76 3.97
C ALA A 435 42.18 1.97 4.29
N LEU A 436 41.64 2.19 5.49
CA LEU A 436 40.44 1.53 6.00
C LEU A 436 39.43 2.59 6.44
N SER A 437 38.22 2.58 5.89
CA SER A 437 37.09 3.38 6.38
C SER A 437 36.34 2.58 7.42
N VAL A 438 36.19 3.12 8.63
CA VAL A 438 35.58 2.43 9.78
C VAL A 438 34.38 3.24 10.27
N PRO A 439 33.16 2.73 10.10
CA PRO A 439 31.97 3.25 10.76
C PRO A 439 31.90 2.70 12.18
N PHE A 440 31.89 3.59 13.17
CA PHE A 440 31.77 3.22 14.58
C PHE A 440 30.30 3.12 14.97
N GLN A 441 29.91 1.94 15.45
CA GLN A 441 28.55 1.60 15.85
C GLN A 441 28.39 1.72 17.37
N PRO A 442 27.15 1.84 17.89
CA PRO A 442 26.90 1.85 19.33
C PRO A 442 27.60 0.74 20.13
#